data_AF-A0AAV0YAJ3-F1
#
_entry.id   AF-A0AAV0YAJ3-F1
#
_cell.length_a   1.000
_cell.length_b   1.000
_cell.length_c   1.000
_cell.angle_alpha   90.00
_cell.angle_beta   90.00
_cell.angle_gamma   90.00
#
_symmetry.space_group_name_H-M   'P 1'
#
loop_
_entity.id
_entity.type
_entity.pdbx_description
1 polymer ?
#
loop_
_entity_poly.entity_id
_entity_poly.type
_entity_poly.pdbx_seq_one_letter_code
_entity_poly.pdbx_strand_id
1 'polypeptide(L)'
;MTDHVHYLPEIPWGKRAAFWKMILCNRDSATLTYRNPKYHDCHEHLTPRMRAILLDWLIAVSSDFKLHRETYYLDRYLSNSDSIPIEKLQLIGITCLFMAVKMEEIYPHKLTVFVCVTDGACTNENVLDMEKKLLMYLRFRLTPVSINYWVELMLQFIYVDDSTAEDSNYFNF
;
A
#
# COMPACT_ATOMS: atom_id res chain seq x y z
N MET A 1 23.22 -13.77 9.77
CA MET A 1 22.09 -13.13 9.07
C MET A 1 21.58 -14.00 7.90
N THR A 2 21.66 -15.33 8.05
CA THR A 2 21.39 -16.33 6.99
C THR A 2 20.25 -17.30 7.34
N ASP A 3 19.84 -17.36 8.61
CA ASP A 3 19.02 -18.48 9.09
C ASP A 3 17.53 -18.35 8.74
N HIS A 4 17.05 -17.15 8.37
CA HIS A 4 15.65 -16.94 8.00
C HIS A 4 15.32 -17.23 6.54
N VAL A 5 16.32 -17.48 5.69
CA VAL A 5 16.08 -17.87 4.29
C VAL A 5 15.53 -19.30 4.21
N HIS A 6 15.65 -20.10 5.26
CA HIS A 6 15.15 -21.48 5.30
C HIS A 6 13.62 -21.59 5.29
N TYR A 7 12.88 -20.55 5.67
CA TYR A 7 11.41 -20.55 5.66
C TYR A 7 10.78 -20.35 4.27
N LEU A 8 11.59 -20.06 3.24
CA LEU A 8 11.10 -19.95 1.86
C LEU A 8 11.11 -21.33 1.18
N PRO A 9 9.97 -21.81 0.65
CA PRO A 9 9.93 -23.01 -0.15
C PRO A 9 10.80 -22.86 -1.41
N GLU A 10 11.13 -23.98 -2.06
CA GLU A 10 11.85 -23.93 -3.32
C GLU A 10 10.99 -23.31 -4.42
N ILE A 11 11.59 -22.37 -5.15
CA ILE A 11 10.87 -21.58 -6.14
C ILE A 11 11.33 -22.05 -7.53
N PRO A 12 10.43 -22.53 -8.41
CA PRO A 12 10.82 -23.09 -9.71
C PRO A 12 11.36 -22.03 -10.68
N TRP A 13 10.98 -20.77 -10.50
CA TRP A 13 11.34 -19.67 -11.38
C TRP A 13 12.55 -18.84 -10.91
N GLY A 14 13.19 -19.18 -9.78
CA GLY A 14 14.29 -18.37 -9.29
C GLY A 14 14.97 -18.83 -8.00
N LYS A 15 15.98 -18.06 -7.56
CA LYS A 15 16.76 -18.37 -6.35
C LYS A 15 16.08 -17.79 -5.10
N ARG A 16 15.78 -18.65 -4.12
CA ARG A 16 15.17 -18.31 -2.82
C ARG A 16 15.87 -17.13 -2.11
N ALA A 17 17.20 -17.23 -1.99
CA ALA A 17 18.02 -16.20 -1.34
C ALA A 17 17.99 -14.84 -2.09
N ALA A 18 17.91 -14.88 -3.43
CA ALA A 18 17.80 -13.67 -4.22
C ALA A 18 16.42 -13.03 -4.06
N PHE A 19 15.35 -13.82 -4.03
CA PHE A 19 13.99 -13.35 -3.75
C PHE A 19 13.89 -12.72 -2.36
N TRP A 20 14.35 -13.41 -1.31
CA TRP A 20 14.38 -12.87 0.06
C TRP A 20 15.13 -11.54 0.14
N LYS A 21 16.33 -11.49 -0.42
CA LYS A 21 17.14 -10.27 -0.37
C LYS A 21 16.53 -9.13 -1.18
N MET A 22 16.03 -9.42 -2.39
CA MET A 22 15.52 -8.42 -3.33
C MET A 22 14.14 -7.90 -2.94
N ILE A 23 13.19 -8.78 -2.62
CA ILE A 23 11.82 -8.41 -2.32
C ILE A 23 11.65 -8.13 -0.84
N LEU A 24 12.12 -9.01 0.04
CA LEU A 24 11.77 -8.96 1.46
C LEU A 24 12.69 -8.04 2.26
N CYS A 25 14.01 -8.06 2.03
CA CYS A 25 14.90 -7.16 2.76
C CYS A 25 14.96 -5.76 2.13
N ASN A 26 15.23 -5.67 0.82
CA ASN A 26 15.52 -4.38 0.20
C ASN A 26 14.27 -3.51 -0.02
N ARG A 27 13.15 -4.08 -0.49
CA ARG A 27 11.93 -3.29 -0.73
C ARG A 27 11.19 -2.97 0.58
N ASP A 28 11.21 -3.87 1.56
CA ASP A 28 10.62 -3.60 2.88
C ASP A 28 11.41 -2.54 3.64
N SER A 29 12.74 -2.64 3.70
CA SER A 29 13.59 -1.60 4.31
C SER A 29 13.38 -0.24 3.65
N ALA A 30 13.30 -0.20 2.31
CA ALA A 30 12.95 1.01 1.60
C ALA A 30 11.57 1.53 2.01
N THR A 31 10.55 0.66 2.10
CA THR A 31 9.18 1.04 2.50
C THR A 31 9.12 1.59 3.93
N LEU A 32 9.82 0.96 4.87
CA LEU A 32 9.89 1.37 6.28
C LEU A 32 10.55 2.74 6.44
N THR A 33 11.58 3.05 5.66
CA THR A 33 12.22 4.39 5.71
C THR A 33 11.28 5.54 5.31
N TYR A 34 10.15 5.25 4.68
CA TYR A 34 9.20 6.27 4.26
C TYR A 34 7.99 6.45 5.18
N ARG A 35 7.84 5.64 6.24
CA ARG A 35 6.77 5.79 7.23
C ARG A 35 7.34 6.40 8.51
N ASN A 36 6.84 7.58 8.88
CA ASN A 36 7.18 8.22 10.13
C ASN A 36 5.95 8.19 11.06
N PRO A 37 5.97 7.39 12.15
CA PRO A 37 4.89 7.39 13.14
C PRO A 37 4.64 8.77 13.77
N LYS A 38 5.65 9.64 13.77
CA LYS A 38 5.61 11.00 14.32
C LYS A 38 5.41 12.09 13.27
N TYR A 39 4.75 11.75 12.15
CA TYR A 39 4.46 12.71 11.08
C TYR A 39 3.69 13.97 11.54
N HIS A 40 2.91 13.87 12.63
CA HIS A 40 2.18 14.99 13.21
C HIS A 40 3.10 16.07 13.81
N ASP A 41 4.34 15.73 14.20
CA ASP A 41 5.32 16.71 14.70
C ASP A 41 5.73 17.71 13.59
N CYS A 42 5.59 17.30 12.32
CA CYS A 42 5.90 18.12 11.14
C CYS A 42 4.68 18.92 10.63
N HIS A 43 3.51 18.75 11.27
CA HIS A 43 2.26 19.34 10.81
C HIS A 43 1.51 19.99 11.98
N GLU A 44 1.70 21.30 12.14
CA GLU A 44 1.10 22.09 13.24
C GLU A 44 -0.43 21.94 13.35
N HIS A 45 -1.11 21.72 12.23
CA HIS A 45 -2.58 21.66 12.18
C HIS A 45 -3.16 20.26 11.93
N LEU A 46 -2.31 19.23 11.81
CA LEU A 46 -2.77 17.90 11.44
C LEU A 46 -2.68 16.92 12.62
N THR A 47 -3.84 16.47 13.09
CA THR A 47 -3.92 15.53 14.21
C THR A 47 -4.02 14.08 13.73
N PRO A 48 -3.56 13.09 14.52
CA PRO A 48 -3.80 11.67 14.23
C PRO A 48 -5.28 11.32 14.02
N ARG A 49 -6.19 12.01 14.73
CA ARG A 49 -7.63 11.84 14.59
C ARG A 49 -8.13 12.23 13.19
N MET A 50 -7.62 13.31 12.61
CA MET A 50 -8.02 13.73 11.26
C MET A 50 -7.59 12.72 10.20
N ARG A 51 -6.39 12.14 10.34
CA ARG A 51 -5.95 11.02 9.50
C ARG A 51 -6.88 9.82 9.64
N ALA A 52 -7.26 9.45 10.86
CA ALA A 52 -8.16 8.33 11.09
C ALA A 52 -9.53 8.54 10.43
N ILE A 53 -10.11 9.73 10.53
CA ILE A 53 -11.37 10.09 9.87
C ILE A 53 -11.23 10.02 8.34
N LEU A 54 -10.14 10.54 7.77
CA LEU A 54 -9.90 10.46 6.33
C LEU A 54 -9.78 9.00 5.87
N LEU A 55 -9.01 8.17 6.60
CA LEU A 55 -8.84 6.77 6.27
C LEU A 55 -10.14 5.98 6.35
N ASP A 56 -10.95 6.22 7.37
CA ASP A 56 -12.27 5.59 7.52
C ASP A 56 -13.18 5.91 6.33
N TRP A 57 -13.22 7.19 5.93
CA TRP A 57 -13.93 7.61 4.72
C TRP A 57 -13.39 6.96 3.45
N LEU A 58 -12.06 6.90 3.26
CA LEU A 58 -11.47 6.24 2.10
C LEU A 58 -11.78 4.74 2.07
N ILE A 59 -11.79 4.07 3.22
CA ILE A 59 -12.17 2.65 3.33
C ILE A 59 -13.64 2.46 2.90
N ALA A 60 -14.54 3.35 3.32
CA ALA A 60 -15.93 3.30 2.90
C ALA A 60 -16.07 3.46 1.37
N VAL A 61 -15.40 4.48 0.78
CA VAL A 61 -15.39 4.69 -0.67
C VAL A 61 -14.81 3.48 -1.42
N SER A 62 -13.71 2.90 -0.91
CA SER A 62 -13.13 1.69 -1.49
C SER A 62 -14.06 0.49 -1.43
N SER A 63 -14.80 0.33 -0.34
CA SER A 63 -15.79 -0.73 -0.19
C SER A 63 -16.94 -0.57 -1.18
N ASP A 64 -17.46 0.65 -1.33
CA ASP A 64 -18.57 0.95 -2.25
C ASP A 64 -18.20 0.68 -3.71
N PHE A 65 -16.95 1.01 -4.09
CA PHE A 65 -16.41 0.73 -5.42
C PHE A 65 -15.81 -0.67 -5.58
N LYS A 66 -15.85 -1.50 -4.53
CA LYS A 66 -15.30 -2.86 -4.51
C LYS A 66 -13.83 -2.93 -4.93
N LEU A 67 -13.05 -1.94 -4.50
CA LEU A 67 -11.63 -1.82 -4.81
C LEU A 67 -10.80 -2.78 -3.94
N HIS A 68 -9.67 -3.22 -4.46
CA HIS A 68 -8.64 -3.91 -3.69
C HIS A 68 -8.11 -2.98 -2.59
N ARG A 69 -7.78 -3.57 -1.43
CA ARG A 69 -7.52 -2.83 -0.19
C ARG A 69 -6.12 -2.23 -0.16
N GLU A 70 -5.87 -1.11 -0.82
CA GLU A 70 -4.56 -0.44 -0.74
C GLU A 70 -4.66 1.09 -0.69
N THR A 71 -4.46 1.66 0.51
CA THR A 71 -4.25 3.10 0.72
C THR A 71 -2.85 3.38 1.28
N TYR A 72 -1.81 2.84 0.62
CA TYR A 72 -0.42 2.99 1.08
C TYR A 72 0.21 4.36 0.80
N TYR A 73 -0.30 5.09 -0.21
CA TYR A 73 0.33 6.34 -0.63
C TYR A 73 0.06 7.50 0.33
N LEU A 74 -1.08 7.50 1.02
CA LEU A 74 -1.47 8.57 1.93
C LEU A 74 -0.47 8.72 3.07
N ASP A 75 -0.16 7.61 3.76
CA ASP A 75 0.74 7.62 4.91
C ASP A 75 2.17 8.02 4.53
N ARG A 76 2.62 7.61 3.35
CA ARG A 76 3.95 7.97 2.84
C ARG A 76 4.04 9.44 2.47
N TYR A 77 2.96 10.02 1.95
CA TYR A 77 2.90 11.45 1.67
C TYR A 77 2.91 12.24 2.98
N LEU A 78 1.98 11.95 3.90
CA LEU A 78 1.88 12.60 5.22
C LEU A 78 3.19 12.50 6.02
N SER A 79 3.91 11.37 5.94
CA SER A 79 5.14 11.16 6.72
C SER A 79 6.30 12.08 6.36
N ASN A 80 6.32 12.62 5.15
CA ASN A 80 7.50 13.27 4.60
C ASN A 80 7.18 14.67 3.99
N SER A 81 5.90 15.03 3.89
CA SER A 81 5.47 16.37 3.48
C SER A 81 5.64 17.39 4.58
N ASP A 82 5.92 18.64 4.21
CA ASP A 82 5.84 19.79 5.13
C ASP A 82 4.37 20.15 5.41
N SER A 83 4.12 20.99 6.41
CA SER A 83 2.80 21.47 6.86
C SER A 83 1.70 21.45 5.79
N ILE A 84 0.78 20.48 5.88
CA ILE A 84 -0.36 20.33 4.98
C ILE A 84 -1.56 21.08 5.54
N PRO A 85 -2.19 21.99 4.75
CA PRO A 85 -3.46 22.58 5.11
C PRO A 85 -4.57 21.52 5.22
N ILE A 86 -5.39 21.60 6.27
CA ILE A 86 -6.50 20.67 6.53
C ILE A 86 -7.46 20.52 5.33
N GLU A 87 -7.70 21.63 4.62
CA GLU A 87 -8.58 21.69 3.44
C GLU A 87 -8.08 20.83 2.28
N LYS A 88 -6.78 20.55 2.21
CA LYS A 88 -6.20 19.71 1.16
C LYS A 88 -6.24 18.21 1.49
N LEU A 89 -6.64 17.84 2.71
CA LEU A 89 -6.57 16.45 3.17
C LEU A 89 -7.47 15.52 2.35
N GLN A 90 -8.70 15.96 2.03
CA GLN A 90 -9.62 15.20 1.18
C GLN A 90 -9.09 15.06 -0.26
N LEU A 91 -8.53 16.13 -0.82
CA LEU A 91 -7.89 16.11 -2.14
C LEU A 91 -6.73 15.11 -2.18
N ILE A 92 -5.82 15.16 -1.21
CA ILE A 92 -4.70 14.22 -1.10
C ILE A 92 -5.22 12.79 -0.99
N GLY A 93 -6.19 12.55 -0.11
CA GLY A 93 -6.77 11.23 0.13
C GLY A 93 -7.39 10.63 -1.13
N ILE A 94 -8.26 11.38 -1.81
CA ILE A 94 -8.94 10.88 -3.02
C ILE A 94 -7.96 10.69 -4.18
N THR A 95 -6.94 11.55 -4.31
CA THR A 95 -5.89 11.36 -5.30
C THR A 95 -5.03 10.12 -5.01
N CYS A 96 -4.66 9.88 -3.75
CA CYS A 96 -3.96 8.67 -3.35
C CYS A 96 -4.77 7.40 -3.69
N LEU A 97 -6.08 7.42 -3.45
CA LEU A 97 -6.96 6.31 -3.82
C LEU A 97 -7.06 6.15 -5.34
N PHE A 98 -7.22 7.24 -6.09
CA PHE A 98 -7.26 7.21 -7.55
C PHE A 98 -5.96 6.62 -8.16
N MET A 99 -4.80 6.96 -7.58
CA MET A 99 -3.52 6.38 -7.98
C MET A 99 -3.46 4.87 -7.70
N ALA A 100 -3.91 4.42 -6.52
CA ALA A 100 -3.93 2.99 -6.16
C ALA A 100 -4.78 2.17 -7.13
N VAL A 101 -5.98 2.66 -7.44
CA VAL A 101 -6.91 1.99 -8.36
C VAL A 101 -6.30 1.81 -9.75
N LYS A 102 -5.53 2.79 -10.25
CA LYS A 102 -4.84 2.65 -11.54
C LYS A 102 -3.69 1.64 -11.52
N MET A 103 -3.13 1.33 -10.36
CA MET A 103 -2.00 0.41 -10.21
C MET A 103 -2.45 -1.04 -9.97
N GLU A 104 -3.60 -1.24 -9.33
CA GLU A 104 -4.04 -2.57 -8.86
C GLU A 104 -5.25 -3.12 -9.60
N GLU A 105 -6.17 -2.27 -10.04
CA GLU A 105 -7.38 -2.75 -10.70
C GLU A 105 -7.13 -3.09 -12.17
N ILE A 106 -7.69 -4.23 -12.61
CA ILE A 106 -7.74 -4.58 -14.03
C ILE A 106 -8.53 -3.54 -14.81
N TYR A 107 -9.62 -3.05 -14.21
CA TYR A 107 -10.53 -2.07 -14.81
C TYR A 107 -10.73 -0.88 -13.85
N PRO A 108 -9.80 0.09 -13.86
CA PRO A 108 -9.90 1.25 -12.99
C PRO A 108 -11.12 2.12 -13.35
N HIS A 109 -11.81 2.60 -12.32
CA HIS A 109 -12.94 3.52 -12.47
C HIS A 109 -12.47 4.90 -12.99
N LYS A 110 -13.37 5.61 -13.69
CA LYS A 110 -13.09 6.94 -14.23
C LYS A 110 -12.93 7.97 -13.11
N LEU A 111 -12.04 8.94 -13.32
CA LEU A 111 -11.79 10.05 -12.39
C LEU A 111 -13.07 10.78 -11.95
N THR A 112 -14.03 10.94 -12.85
CA THR A 112 -15.30 11.64 -12.57
C THR A 112 -16.07 11.04 -11.39
N VAL A 113 -15.96 9.73 -11.18
CA VAL A 113 -16.61 9.03 -10.07
C VAL A 113 -15.93 9.37 -8.74
N PHE A 114 -14.60 9.42 -8.72
CA PHE A 114 -13.82 9.84 -7.55
C PHE A 114 -14.06 11.31 -7.19
N VAL A 115 -14.23 12.18 -8.18
CA VAL A 115 -14.60 13.58 -7.94
C VAL A 115 -16.01 13.69 -7.38
N CYS A 116 -16.96 12.91 -7.90
CA CYS A 116 -18.35 12.91 -7.45
C CYS A 116 -18.48 12.60 -5.94
N VAL A 117 -17.75 11.60 -5.43
CA VAL A 117 -17.81 11.24 -4.00
C VAL A 117 -17.22 12.29 -3.05
N THR A 118 -16.54 13.31 -3.58
CA THR A 118 -16.06 14.43 -2.77
C THR A 118 -17.11 15.52 -2.52
N ASP A 119 -18.34 15.34 -3.02
CA ASP A 119 -19.45 16.30 -2.87
C ASP A 119 -19.07 17.73 -3.31
N GLY A 120 -18.33 17.83 -4.43
CA GLY A 120 -17.89 19.10 -4.99
C GLY A 120 -16.66 19.73 -4.32
N ALA A 121 -16.11 19.12 -3.28
CA ALA A 121 -14.91 19.63 -2.61
C ALA A 121 -13.64 19.56 -3.48
N CYS A 122 -13.61 18.66 -4.47
CA CYS A 122 -12.50 18.51 -5.42
C CYS A 122 -12.99 18.62 -6.86
N THR A 123 -12.15 19.13 -7.76
CA THR A 123 -12.40 19.09 -9.20
C THR A 123 -11.46 18.09 -9.90
N ASN A 124 -11.80 17.69 -11.14
CA ASN A 124 -10.93 16.82 -11.94
C ASN A 124 -9.52 17.41 -12.08
N GLU A 125 -9.43 18.72 -12.33
CA GLU A 125 -8.15 19.44 -12.49
C GLU A 125 -7.32 19.37 -11.21
N ASN A 126 -7.95 19.59 -10.05
CA ASN A 126 -7.25 19.51 -8.76
C ASN A 126 -6.69 18.11 -8.52
N VAL A 127 -7.47 17.06 -8.80
CA VAL A 127 -7.02 15.68 -8.60
C VAL A 127 -5.86 15.34 -9.55
N LEU A 128 -5.94 15.75 -10.82
CA LEU A 128 -4.87 15.52 -11.80
C LEU A 128 -3.58 16.25 -11.46
N ASP A 129 -3.66 17.49 -10.96
CA ASP A 129 -2.48 18.24 -10.55
C ASP A 129 -1.88 17.72 -9.25
N MET A 130 -2.74 17.29 -8.31
CA MET A 130 -2.27 16.62 -7.10
C MET A 130 -1.60 15.28 -7.42
N GLU A 131 -2.12 14.54 -8.40
CA GLU A 131 -1.52 13.28 -8.85
C GLU A 131 -0.10 13.50 -9.36
N LYS A 132 0.11 14.49 -10.23
CA LYS A 132 1.46 14.83 -10.71
C LYS A 132 2.41 15.15 -9.54
N LYS A 133 1.94 15.92 -8.57
CA LYS A 133 2.72 16.26 -7.36
C LYS A 133 3.08 15.02 -6.56
N LEU A 134 2.11 14.13 -6.30
CA LEU A 134 2.34 12.87 -5.59
C LEU A 134 3.30 11.96 -6.34
N LEU A 135 3.17 11.82 -7.65
CA LEU A 135 4.07 11.00 -8.48
C LEU A 135 5.52 11.48 -8.40
N MET A 136 5.73 12.80 -8.53
CA MET A 136 7.06 13.42 -8.41
C MET A 136 7.61 13.27 -7.00
N TYR A 137 6.76 13.48 -5.99
CA TYR A 137 7.11 13.35 -4.59
C TYR A 137 7.58 11.93 -4.24
N LEU A 138 6.81 10.92 -4.68
CA LEU A 138 7.13 9.50 -4.47
C LEU A 138 8.28 9.01 -5.36
N ARG A 139 8.78 9.84 -6.27
CA ARG A 139 9.78 9.50 -7.30
C ARG A 139 9.37 8.27 -8.11
N PHE A 140 8.09 8.18 -8.44
CA PHE A 140 7.48 7.03 -9.13
C PHE A 140 7.71 5.66 -8.44
N ARG A 141 8.06 5.64 -7.15
CA ARG A 141 8.18 4.41 -6.37
C ARG A 141 6.80 3.99 -5.87
N LEU A 142 5.97 3.46 -6.78
CA LEU A 142 4.56 3.12 -6.53
C LEU A 142 4.32 1.67 -6.12
N THR A 143 5.34 0.83 -6.02
CA THR A 143 5.18 -0.58 -5.64
C THR A 143 5.82 -0.85 -4.27
N PRO A 144 5.30 -0.26 -3.18
CA PRO A 144 5.75 -0.62 -1.84
C PRO A 144 5.37 -2.07 -1.54
N VAL A 145 6.10 -2.70 -0.61
CA VAL A 145 5.64 -3.99 -0.08
C VAL A 145 4.48 -3.70 0.86
N SER A 146 3.30 -4.12 0.42
CA SER A 146 2.01 -4.00 1.09
C SER A 146 1.93 -4.95 2.29
N ILE A 147 1.17 -4.60 3.33
CA ILE A 147 0.92 -5.51 4.46
C ILE A 147 0.14 -6.73 3.95
N ASN A 148 -0.79 -6.53 3.02
CA ASN A 148 -1.53 -7.62 2.40
C ASN A 148 -0.59 -8.56 1.63
N TYR A 149 0.38 -8.00 0.91
CA TYR A 149 1.40 -8.82 0.23
C TYR A 149 2.14 -9.74 1.21
N TRP A 150 2.53 -9.23 2.38
CA TRP A 150 3.16 -10.05 3.43
C TRP A 150 2.22 -11.12 3.97
N VAL A 151 0.95 -10.80 4.20
CA VAL A 151 -0.04 -11.77 4.69
C VAL A 151 -0.29 -12.87 3.66
N GLU A 152 -0.48 -12.51 2.39
CA GLU A 152 -0.69 -13.47 1.30
C GLU A 152 0.51 -14.40 1.14
N LEU A 153 1.73 -13.85 1.18
CA LEU A 153 2.96 -14.62 1.10
C LEU A 153 3.08 -15.62 2.27
N MET A 154 2.79 -15.18 3.49
CA MET A 154 2.85 -16.04 4.68
C MET A 154 1.77 -17.12 4.67
N LEU A 155 0.55 -16.81 4.21
CA LEU A 155 -0.53 -17.80 4.06
C LEU A 155 -0.17 -18.86 3.02
N GLN A 156 0.44 -18.46 1.90
CA GLN A 156 0.95 -19.40 0.91
C GLN A 156 1.99 -20.34 1.51
N PHE A 157 2.88 -19.85 2.38
CA PHE A 157 3.88 -20.70 3.04
C PHE A 157 3.24 -21.72 3.98
N ILE A 158 2.32 -21.29 4.84
CA ILE A 158 1.63 -22.20 5.77
C ILE A 158 0.92 -23.32 4.99
N TYR A 159 0.24 -23.00 3.90
CA TYR A 159 -0.49 -23.99 3.11
C TYR A 159 0.43 -24.96 2.36
N VAL A 160 1.59 -24.49 1.90
CA VAL A 160 2.60 -25.35 1.24
C VAL A 160 3.24 -26.30 2.25
N ASP A 161 3.57 -25.84 3.46
CA ASP A 161 4.17 -26.69 4.50
C ASP A 161 3.23 -27.84 4.92
N ASP A 162 1.93 -27.57 5.10
CA ASP A 162 0.94 -28.61 5.45
C ASP A 162 0.82 -29.69 4.35
N SER A 163 0.84 -29.31 3.07
CA SER A 163 0.77 -30.28 1.97
C SER A 163 1.99 -31.22 1.95
N THR A 164 3.18 -30.71 2.28
CA THR A 164 4.40 -31.54 2.36
C THR A 164 4.42 -32.47 3.58
N ALA A 165 3.73 -32.09 4.67
CA ALA A 165 3.58 -32.90 5.87
C ALA A 165 2.58 -34.06 5.68
N GLU A 166 1.56 -33.89 4.85
CA GLU A 166 0.64 -34.97 4.49
C GLU A 166 1.28 -35.97 3.53
N ASP A 167 1.99 -35.51 2.51
CA ASP A 167 2.66 -36.39 1.53
C ASP A 167 3.77 -37.25 2.14
N SER A 168 4.48 -36.75 3.16
CA SER A 168 5.51 -37.51 3.88
C SER A 168 4.97 -38.63 4.79
N ASN A 169 3.67 -38.59 5.13
CA ASN A 169 3.01 -39.70 5.83
C ASN A 169 2.57 -40.84 4.88
N TYR A 170 2.46 -40.59 3.57
CA TYR A 170 2.10 -41.62 2.58
C TYR A 170 3.30 -42.46 2.10
N PHE A 171 4.54 -42.00 2.32
CA PHE A 171 5.76 -42.72 1.93
C PHE A 171 6.40 -43.55 3.04
N ASN A 172 5.75 -43.69 4.21
CA ASN A 172 6.16 -44.64 5.26
C ASN A 172 5.38 -45.96 5.11
N PHE A 173 5.74 -46.77 4.13
CA PHE A 173 5.41 -48.20 4.04
C PHE A 173 6.66 -49.01 3.66
#